data_AF-A0A2L0BJT3-F1
#
_entry.id   AF-A0A2L0BJT3-F1
#
_cell.length_a   1.000
_cell.length_b   1.000
_cell.length_c   1.000
_cell.angle_alpha   90.00
_cell.angle_beta   90.00
_cell.angle_gamma   90.00
#
_symmetry.space_group_name_H-M   'P 1'
#
loop_
_entity.id
_entity.type
_entity.pdbx_description
1 polymer ?
#
loop_
_entity_poly.entity_id
_entity_poly.type
_entity_poly.pdbx_seq_one_letter_code
_entity_poly.pdbx_strand_id
1 'polypeptide(L)'
;KKRKRENAERLMDDKLSENGDQAALQLTDLRQKMWRAFENPHTSTAALVFYYVTGFFIAVSVMANVVETVPCGSRPGRAGSLPCGERYKIVFFCLDTACVMIFTAEYLLRMFAAPNRYKFVRSVMSIIDVVAILPYYIGLGITDNDDVSGAFVTLRVFRVFRIFKFSRHSQGLRILGYTLKSCASELGFLVFSLAMAIIIFAT
;
A
#
# COMPACT_ATOMS: atom_id res chain seq x y z
N LYS A 1 49.46 -37.86 6.12
CA LYS A 1 49.03 -36.64 5.39
C LYS A 1 47.54 -36.67 5.00
N LYS A 2 47.01 -37.72 4.35
CA LYS A 2 45.57 -37.83 3.98
C LYS A 2 44.58 -37.64 5.14
N ARG A 3 44.75 -38.36 6.26
CA ARG A 3 43.87 -38.22 7.45
C ARG A 3 43.79 -36.81 8.05
N LYS A 4 44.91 -36.06 8.04
CA LYS A 4 44.92 -34.67 8.52
C LYS A 4 44.14 -33.73 7.61
N ARG A 5 44.16 -34.00 6.29
CA ARG A 5 43.40 -33.23 5.30
C ARG A 5 41.91 -33.53 5.39
N GLU A 6 41.56 -34.79 5.52
CA GLU A 6 40.16 -35.23 5.67
C GLU A 6 39.51 -34.70 6.96
N ASN A 7 40.25 -34.70 8.09
CA ASN A 7 39.78 -34.05 9.31
C ASN A 7 39.63 -32.53 9.18
N ALA A 8 40.49 -31.87 8.39
CA ALA A 8 40.39 -30.43 8.17
C ALA A 8 39.20 -30.06 7.29
N GLU A 9 38.90 -30.86 6.27
CA GLU A 9 37.73 -30.69 5.39
C GLU A 9 36.42 -30.85 6.18
N ARG A 10 36.31 -31.87 7.05
CA ARG A 10 35.13 -32.06 7.92
C ARG A 10 34.92 -30.91 8.91
N LEU A 11 35.99 -30.43 9.54
CA LEU A 11 35.92 -29.30 10.47
C LEU A 11 35.48 -27.99 9.79
N MET A 12 35.77 -27.86 8.49
CA MET A 12 35.38 -26.69 7.70
C MET A 12 33.90 -26.74 7.32
N ASP A 13 33.39 -27.95 7.00
CA ASP A 13 31.99 -28.21 6.69
C ASP A 13 31.08 -28.02 7.92
N ASP A 14 31.52 -28.54 9.09
CA ASP A 14 30.83 -28.36 10.37
C ASP A 14 30.69 -26.87 10.73
N LYS A 15 31.77 -26.08 10.56
CA LYS A 15 31.74 -24.62 10.79
C LYS A 15 30.85 -23.87 9.80
N LEU A 16 30.77 -24.34 8.55
CA LEU A 16 29.89 -23.73 7.55
C LEU A 16 28.41 -23.97 7.89
N SER A 17 28.08 -25.19 8.34
CA SER A 17 26.75 -25.55 8.80
C SER A 17 26.35 -24.77 10.05
N GLU A 18 27.22 -24.71 11.07
CA GLU A 18 26.96 -23.96 12.30
C GLU A 18 26.72 -22.47 12.04
N ASN A 19 27.55 -21.84 11.19
CA ASN A 19 27.35 -20.45 10.78
C ASN A 19 26.05 -20.24 10.00
N GLY A 20 25.67 -21.20 9.14
CA GLY A 20 24.41 -21.17 8.41
C GLY A 20 23.19 -21.23 9.33
N ASP A 21 23.22 -22.13 10.31
CA ASP A 21 22.16 -22.29 11.30
C ASP A 21 22.04 -21.07 12.21
N GLN A 22 23.17 -20.50 12.65
CA GLN A 22 23.18 -19.26 13.44
C GLN A 22 22.65 -18.07 12.64
N ALA A 23 23.04 -17.92 11.38
CA ALA A 23 22.54 -16.86 10.50
C ALA A 23 21.04 -17.01 10.24
N ALA A 24 20.55 -18.23 10.03
CA ALA A 24 19.13 -18.51 9.86
C ALA A 24 18.32 -18.18 11.13
N LEU A 25 18.83 -18.54 12.31
CA LEU A 25 18.21 -18.26 13.60
C LEU A 25 18.17 -16.74 13.89
N GLN A 26 19.26 -16.03 13.62
CA GLN A 26 19.31 -14.56 13.70
C GLN A 26 18.34 -13.89 12.74
N LEU A 27 18.23 -14.38 11.49
CA LEU A 27 17.27 -13.86 10.52
C LEU A 27 15.83 -14.05 11.01
N THR A 28 15.52 -15.19 11.64
CA THR A 28 14.17 -15.43 12.19
C THR A 28 13.84 -14.49 13.35
N ASP A 29 14.80 -14.19 14.24
CA ASP A 29 14.61 -13.26 15.35
C ASP A 29 14.45 -11.81 14.86
N LEU A 30 15.32 -11.35 13.95
CA LEU A 30 15.21 -10.03 13.32
C LEU A 30 13.88 -9.86 12.57
N ARG A 31 13.48 -10.87 11.79
CA ARG A 31 12.20 -10.88 11.07
C ARG A 31 11.02 -10.80 12.03
N GLN A 32 11.06 -11.55 13.13
CA GLN A 32 9.99 -11.57 14.13
C GLN A 32 9.91 -10.26 14.91
N LYS A 33 11.06 -9.64 15.20
CA LYS A 33 11.17 -8.32 15.82
C LYS A 33 10.62 -7.23 14.88
N MET A 34 10.98 -7.26 13.60
CA MET A 34 10.43 -6.37 12.57
C MET A 34 8.92 -6.56 12.41
N TRP A 35 8.43 -7.79 12.36
CA TRP A 35 7.01 -8.09 12.27
C TRP A 35 6.23 -7.50 13.45
N ARG A 36 6.71 -7.71 14.69
CA ARG A 36 6.11 -7.15 15.90
C ARG A 36 6.11 -5.63 15.89
N ALA A 37 7.19 -5.01 15.43
CA ALA A 37 7.28 -3.56 15.25
C ALA A 37 6.20 -3.05 14.26
N PHE A 38 5.97 -3.73 13.15
CA PHE A 38 4.95 -3.31 12.17
C PHE A 38 3.50 -3.54 12.63
N GLU A 39 3.25 -4.59 13.42
CA GLU A 39 1.91 -4.89 13.93
C GLU A 39 1.51 -3.96 15.10
N ASN A 40 2.48 -3.60 15.95
CA ASN A 40 2.27 -2.76 17.12
C ASN A 40 3.24 -1.56 17.11
N PRO A 41 2.90 -0.46 16.40
CA PRO A 41 3.79 0.70 16.29
C PRO A 41 4.12 1.37 17.63
N HIS A 42 3.31 1.16 18.68
CA HIS A 42 3.54 1.69 20.01
C HIS A 42 4.59 0.92 20.84
N THR A 43 5.06 -0.24 20.37
CA THR A 43 6.00 -1.10 21.14
C THR A 43 7.47 -0.70 20.97
N SER A 44 7.81 0.05 19.92
CA SER A 44 9.18 0.45 19.63
C SER A 44 9.23 1.86 19.06
N THR A 45 10.19 2.68 19.50
CA THR A 45 10.44 4.03 18.96
C THR A 45 10.69 4.01 17.45
N ALA A 46 11.42 3.03 16.94
CA ALA A 46 11.63 2.87 15.50
C ALA A 46 10.31 2.64 14.76
N ALA A 47 9.45 1.76 15.29
CA ALA A 47 8.14 1.48 14.71
C ALA A 47 7.24 2.72 14.68
N LEU A 48 7.32 3.53 15.75
CA LEU A 48 6.59 4.79 15.86
C LEU A 48 7.05 5.81 14.81
N VAL A 49 8.36 5.93 14.59
CA VAL A 49 8.91 6.81 13.53
C VAL A 49 8.42 6.36 12.16
N PHE A 50 8.52 5.06 11.83
CA PHE A 50 7.99 4.53 10.57
C PHE A 50 6.48 4.80 10.42
N TYR A 51 5.72 4.66 11.48
CA TYR A 51 4.29 4.94 11.51
C TYR A 51 3.97 6.40 11.16
N TYR A 52 4.65 7.36 11.80
CA TYR A 52 4.42 8.78 11.52
C TYR A 52 4.93 9.20 10.14
N VAL A 53 6.08 8.70 9.70
CA VAL A 53 6.63 8.99 8.37
C VAL A 53 5.69 8.47 7.28
N THR A 54 5.21 7.22 7.39
CA THR A 54 4.24 6.67 6.44
C THR A 54 2.92 7.44 6.44
N GLY A 55 2.41 7.80 7.63
CA GLY A 55 1.21 8.65 7.77
C GLY A 55 1.37 10.02 7.09
N PHE A 56 2.54 10.65 7.23
CA PHE A 56 2.87 11.92 6.58
C PHE A 56 2.85 11.79 5.05
N PHE A 57 3.50 10.78 4.47
CA PHE A 57 3.49 10.57 3.02
C PHE A 57 2.09 10.22 2.49
N ILE A 58 1.26 9.51 3.26
CA ILE A 58 -0.16 9.30 2.92
C ILE A 58 -0.86 10.66 2.84
N ALA A 59 -0.75 11.51 3.86
CA ALA A 59 -1.37 12.83 3.88
C ALA A 59 -0.91 13.70 2.70
N VAL A 60 0.39 13.72 2.40
CA VAL A 60 0.94 14.42 1.22
C VAL A 60 0.34 13.90 -0.08
N SER A 61 0.23 12.58 -0.26
CA SER A 61 -0.35 12.00 -1.48
C SER A 61 -1.84 12.34 -1.65
N VAL A 62 -2.59 12.39 -0.55
CA VAL A 62 -4.02 12.75 -0.56
C VAL A 62 -4.19 14.24 -0.84
N MET A 63 -3.37 15.08 -0.21
CA MET A 63 -3.34 16.51 -0.48
C MET A 63 -3.00 16.78 -1.94
N ALA A 64 -2.03 16.07 -2.51
CA ALA A 64 -1.69 16.19 -3.93
C ALA A 64 -2.87 15.83 -4.83
N ASN A 65 -3.59 14.74 -4.56
CA ASN A 65 -4.79 14.36 -5.31
C ASN A 65 -5.88 15.46 -5.24
N VAL A 66 -6.05 16.11 -4.08
CA VAL A 66 -7.00 17.22 -3.93
C VAL A 66 -6.53 18.42 -4.74
N VAL A 67 -5.29 18.86 -4.56
CA VAL A 67 -4.74 20.03 -5.27
C VAL A 67 -4.71 19.80 -6.79
N GLU A 68 -4.51 18.57 -7.28
CA GLU A 68 -4.55 18.24 -8.71
C GLU A 68 -5.87 18.68 -9.36
N THR A 69 -6.98 18.61 -8.61
CA THR A 69 -8.33 18.98 -9.06
C THR A 69 -8.70 20.46 -8.88
N VAL A 70 -7.95 21.20 -8.07
CA VAL A 70 -8.22 22.63 -7.79
C VAL A 70 -7.86 23.49 -9.02
N PRO A 71 -8.64 24.55 -9.34
CA PRO A 71 -8.25 25.50 -10.39
C PRO A 71 -7.06 26.37 -9.96
N CYS A 72 -6.01 26.41 -10.78
CA CYS A 72 -4.75 27.13 -10.52
C CYS A 72 -4.44 28.24 -11.54
N GLY A 73 -5.33 28.52 -12.48
CA GLY A 73 -5.13 29.58 -13.47
C GLY A 73 -6.22 29.63 -14.52
N SER A 74 -6.06 30.52 -15.49
CA SER A 74 -6.97 30.66 -16.64
C SER A 74 -6.40 29.95 -17.86
N ARG A 75 -7.27 29.34 -18.67
CA ARG A 75 -6.86 28.73 -19.94
C ARG A 75 -6.47 29.82 -20.96
N PRO A 76 -5.30 29.75 -21.60
CA PRO A 76 -4.97 30.68 -22.66
C PRO A 76 -5.94 30.49 -23.84
N GLY A 77 -6.70 31.54 -24.18
CA GLY A 77 -7.60 31.55 -25.35
C GLY A 77 -9.02 30.97 -25.15
N ARG A 78 -9.43 30.61 -23.93
CA ARG A 78 -10.81 30.17 -23.62
C ARG A 78 -11.27 30.68 -22.25
N ALA A 79 -12.53 31.06 -22.12
CA ALA A 79 -13.12 31.35 -20.81
C ALA A 79 -13.25 30.02 -20.03
N GLY A 80 -12.41 29.84 -19.01
CA GLY A 80 -12.43 28.66 -18.15
C GLY A 80 -11.19 28.52 -17.27
N SER A 81 -11.35 27.89 -16.11
CA SER A 81 -10.25 27.61 -15.18
C SER A 81 -9.46 26.37 -15.61
N LEU A 82 -8.14 26.44 -15.44
CA LEU A 82 -7.20 25.36 -15.68
C LEU A 82 -6.84 24.69 -14.33
N PRO A 83 -7.04 23.37 -14.17
CA PRO A 83 -6.66 22.67 -12.95
C PRO A 83 -5.15 22.64 -12.72
N CYS A 84 -4.72 22.64 -11.46
CA CYS A 84 -3.30 22.61 -11.08
C CYS A 84 -2.57 21.40 -11.66
N GLY A 85 -3.25 20.25 -11.74
CA GLY A 85 -2.70 19.03 -12.34
C GLY A 85 -2.29 19.20 -13.79
N GLU A 86 -3.02 20.01 -14.57
CA GLU A 86 -2.72 20.24 -15.98
C GLU A 86 -1.59 21.27 -16.18
N ARG A 87 -1.46 22.23 -15.26
CA ARG A 87 -0.38 23.24 -15.28
C ARG A 87 0.96 22.67 -14.83
N TYR A 88 0.97 21.88 -13.75
CA TYR A 88 2.19 21.35 -13.12
C TYR A 88 2.32 19.83 -13.25
N LYS A 89 2.04 19.29 -14.44
CA LYS A 89 2.04 17.84 -14.71
C LYS A 89 3.30 17.13 -14.21
N ILE A 90 4.48 17.70 -14.46
CA ILE A 90 5.77 17.09 -14.08
C ILE A 90 5.96 17.01 -12.56
N VAL A 91 5.49 18.03 -11.83
CA VAL A 91 5.63 18.10 -10.36
C VAL A 91 4.72 17.07 -9.72
N PHE A 92 3.44 17.02 -10.14
CA PHE A 92 2.50 16.02 -9.64
C PHE A 92 2.93 14.59 -10.02
N PHE A 93 3.44 14.38 -11.23
CA PHE A 93 3.97 13.08 -11.64
C PHE A 93 5.17 12.62 -10.79
N CYS A 94 6.12 13.53 -10.52
CA CYS A 94 7.27 13.24 -9.66
C CYS A 94 6.85 12.94 -8.22
N LEU A 95 5.94 13.75 -7.67
CA LEU A 95 5.38 13.56 -6.32
C LEU A 95 4.66 12.21 -6.21
N ASP A 96 3.78 11.90 -7.17
CA ASP A 96 3.06 10.62 -7.20
C ASP A 96 4.01 9.44 -7.27
N THR A 97 5.02 9.53 -8.14
CA THR A 97 6.03 8.49 -8.30
C THR A 97 6.80 8.28 -6.99
N ALA A 98 7.25 9.35 -6.34
CA ALA A 98 7.94 9.27 -5.06
C ALA A 98 7.06 8.65 -3.95
N CYS A 99 5.80 9.08 -3.83
CA CYS A 99 4.86 8.51 -2.86
C CYS A 99 4.59 7.02 -3.10
N VAL A 100 4.36 6.63 -4.36
CA VAL A 100 4.12 5.22 -4.72
C VAL A 100 5.35 4.38 -4.43
N MET A 101 6.55 4.85 -4.78
CA MET A 101 7.80 4.15 -4.48
C MET A 101 7.96 3.89 -2.98
N ILE A 102 7.65 4.87 -2.13
CA ILE A 102 7.68 4.73 -0.67
C ILE A 102 6.64 3.70 -0.20
N PHE A 103 5.41 3.75 -0.70
CA PHE A 103 4.35 2.80 -0.32
C PHE A 103 4.66 1.37 -0.79
N THR A 104 5.25 1.21 -1.96
CA THR A 104 5.72 -0.08 -2.46
C THR A 104 6.85 -0.61 -1.59
N ALA A 105 7.86 0.20 -1.29
CA ALA A 105 8.96 -0.20 -0.41
C ALA A 105 8.44 -0.62 0.98
N GLU A 106 7.54 0.17 1.57
CA GLU A 106 6.86 -0.13 2.82
C GLU A 106 6.10 -1.47 2.76
N TYR A 107 5.33 -1.70 1.70
CA TYR A 107 4.59 -2.94 1.48
C TYR A 107 5.53 -4.14 1.37
N LEU A 108 6.59 -4.03 0.57
CA LEU A 108 7.60 -5.07 0.40
C LEU A 108 8.31 -5.37 1.72
N LEU A 109 8.74 -4.36 2.48
CA LEU A 109 9.37 -4.53 3.79
C LEU A 109 8.45 -5.30 4.76
N ARG A 110 7.15 -5.00 4.78
CA ARG A 110 6.19 -5.76 5.59
C ARG A 110 5.98 -7.17 5.08
N MET A 111 5.91 -7.34 3.76
CA MET A 111 5.83 -8.65 3.16
C MET A 111 7.06 -9.48 3.53
N PHE A 112 8.27 -8.91 3.52
CA PHE A 112 9.53 -9.54 3.93
C PHE A 112 9.67 -9.77 5.44
N ALA A 113 8.95 -9.02 6.28
CA ALA A 113 8.86 -9.27 7.71
C ALA A 113 7.85 -10.37 8.07
N ALA A 114 6.81 -10.60 7.25
CA ALA A 114 5.69 -11.49 7.58
C ALA A 114 6.07 -12.98 7.73
N PRO A 115 5.74 -13.67 8.84
CA PRO A 115 6.10 -15.08 9.02
C PRO A 115 5.49 -16.01 7.96
N ASN A 116 4.28 -15.70 7.49
CA ASN A 116 3.64 -16.40 6.37
C ASN A 116 3.17 -15.38 5.31
N ARG A 117 3.89 -15.33 4.19
CA ARG A 117 3.66 -14.39 3.09
C ARG A 117 2.26 -14.52 2.50
N TYR A 118 1.78 -15.76 2.32
CA TYR A 118 0.49 -16.02 1.68
C TYR A 118 -0.69 -15.55 2.53
N LYS A 119 -0.60 -15.78 3.84
CA LYS A 119 -1.58 -15.27 4.80
C LYS A 119 -1.55 -13.73 4.87
N PHE A 120 -0.36 -13.13 4.76
CA PHE A 120 -0.19 -11.69 4.75
C PHE A 120 -0.87 -11.06 3.52
N VAL A 121 -0.56 -11.53 2.30
CA VAL A 121 -1.11 -10.94 1.07
C VAL A 121 -2.64 -11.03 0.99
N ARG A 122 -3.24 -12.06 1.59
CA ARG A 122 -4.71 -12.24 1.70
C ARG A 122 -5.36 -11.41 2.81
N SER A 123 -4.61 -10.76 3.68
CA SER A 123 -5.17 -9.90 4.73
C SER A 123 -5.82 -8.65 4.11
N VAL A 124 -6.98 -8.24 4.63
CA VAL A 124 -7.69 -7.01 4.20
C VAL A 124 -6.77 -5.79 4.21
N MET A 125 -5.93 -5.66 5.25
CA MET A 125 -4.99 -4.53 5.38
C MET A 125 -3.90 -4.56 4.31
N SER A 126 -3.46 -5.76 3.90
CA SER A 126 -2.49 -5.93 2.80
C SER A 126 -3.13 -5.65 1.45
N ILE A 127 -4.38 -6.06 1.24
CA ILE A 127 -5.13 -5.76 0.01
C ILE A 127 -5.27 -4.24 -0.15
N ILE A 128 -5.59 -3.51 0.92
CA ILE A 128 -5.65 -2.04 0.91
C ILE A 128 -4.29 -1.44 0.52
N ASP A 129 -3.18 -1.96 1.06
CA ASP A 129 -1.84 -1.49 0.69
C ASP A 129 -1.54 -1.70 -0.82
N VAL A 130 -1.95 -2.83 -1.40
CA VAL A 130 -1.79 -3.12 -2.83
C VAL A 130 -2.69 -2.21 -3.67
N VAL A 131 -3.96 -2.07 -3.32
CA VAL A 131 -4.92 -1.22 -4.04
C VAL A 131 -4.49 0.26 -4.02
N ALA A 132 -3.78 0.70 -2.97
CA ALA A 132 -3.27 2.06 -2.88
C ALA A 132 -2.17 2.39 -3.92
N ILE A 133 -1.37 1.40 -4.33
CA ILE A 133 -0.29 1.56 -5.31
C ILE A 133 -0.70 1.14 -6.74
N LEU A 134 -1.70 0.27 -6.85
CA LEU A 134 -2.14 -0.36 -8.09
C LEU A 134 -2.48 0.64 -9.23
N PRO A 135 -3.20 1.76 -9.00
CA PRO A 135 -3.56 2.69 -10.08
C PRO A 135 -2.35 3.26 -10.82
N TYR A 136 -1.23 3.45 -10.12
CA TYR A 136 0.01 3.96 -10.72
C TYR A 136 0.68 2.92 -11.62
N TYR A 137 0.81 1.68 -11.14
CA TYR A 137 1.42 0.59 -11.92
C TYR A 137 0.60 0.22 -13.15
N ILE A 138 -0.74 0.19 -13.03
CA ILE A 138 -1.62 -0.03 -14.18
C ILE A 138 -1.46 1.12 -15.18
N GLY A 139 -1.40 2.37 -14.71
CA GLY A 139 -1.16 3.52 -15.57
C GLY A 139 0.16 3.41 -16.35
N LEU A 140 1.24 3.01 -15.69
CA LEU A 140 2.53 2.83 -16.35
C LEU A 140 2.46 1.75 -17.46
N GLY A 141 1.84 0.59 -17.17
CA GLY A 141 1.74 -0.52 -18.14
C GLY A 141 0.82 -0.25 -19.33
N ILE A 142 -0.17 0.64 -19.18
CA ILE A 142 -1.08 1.01 -20.27
C ILE A 142 -0.44 2.07 -21.20
N THR A 143 0.60 2.80 -20.75
CA THR A 143 1.28 3.87 -21.53
C THR A 143 1.90 3.37 -22.83
N ASP A 144 2.18 2.07 -22.95
CA ASP A 144 2.72 1.46 -24.17
C ASP A 144 1.69 1.20 -25.28
N ASN A 145 0.40 1.41 -25.02
CA ASN A 145 -0.67 1.21 -26.00
C ASN A 145 -1.33 2.56 -26.34
N ASP A 146 -1.05 3.11 -27.51
CA ASP A 146 -1.53 4.44 -27.93
C ASP A 146 -3.08 4.55 -28.03
N ASP A 147 -3.80 3.43 -28.13
CA ASP A 147 -5.26 3.39 -28.30
C ASP A 147 -6.07 3.67 -27.02
N VAL A 148 -5.43 3.82 -25.86
CA VAL A 148 -6.10 3.85 -24.54
C VAL A 148 -5.96 5.17 -23.78
N SER A 149 -5.80 6.29 -24.49
CA SER A 149 -5.71 7.64 -23.88
C SER A 149 -6.85 7.95 -22.87
N GLY A 150 -8.05 7.38 -23.04
CA GLY A 150 -9.16 7.53 -22.10
C GLY A 150 -8.98 6.75 -20.79
N ALA A 151 -8.28 5.62 -20.81
CA ALA A 151 -8.05 4.79 -19.63
C ALA A 151 -7.20 5.51 -18.57
N PHE A 152 -6.23 6.33 -18.98
CA PHE A 152 -5.41 7.13 -18.06
C PHE A 152 -6.22 8.07 -17.19
N VAL A 153 -7.27 8.68 -17.75
CA VAL A 153 -8.13 9.62 -17.02
C VAL A 153 -8.92 8.87 -15.96
N THR A 154 -9.48 7.70 -16.31
CA THR A 154 -10.21 6.84 -15.38
C THR A 154 -9.32 6.30 -14.26
N LEU A 155 -8.06 5.93 -14.57
CA LEU A 155 -7.11 5.43 -13.57
C LEU A 155 -6.75 6.48 -12.51
N ARG A 156 -6.78 7.77 -12.84
CA ARG A 156 -6.57 8.84 -11.86
C ARG A 156 -7.65 8.84 -10.78
N VAL A 157 -8.89 8.51 -11.12
CA VAL A 157 -9.99 8.42 -10.14
C VAL A 157 -9.68 7.33 -9.11
N PHE A 158 -9.16 6.18 -9.53
CA PHE A 158 -8.82 5.09 -8.62
C PHE A 158 -7.68 5.41 -7.65
N ARG A 159 -6.89 6.47 -7.88
CA ARG A 159 -5.89 6.93 -6.89
C ARG A 159 -6.55 7.33 -5.58
N VAL A 160 -7.83 7.71 -5.56
CA VAL A 160 -8.59 7.96 -4.34
C VAL A 160 -8.55 6.77 -3.38
N PHE A 161 -8.41 5.55 -3.90
CA PHE A 161 -8.33 4.36 -3.06
C PHE A 161 -7.12 4.34 -2.13
N ARG A 162 -6.05 5.08 -2.43
CA ARG A 162 -4.89 5.18 -1.52
C ARG A 162 -5.25 5.86 -0.20
N ILE A 163 -6.33 6.65 -0.15
CA ILE A 163 -6.86 7.21 1.11
C ILE A 163 -7.19 6.08 2.09
N PHE A 164 -7.67 4.93 1.61
CA PHE A 164 -7.98 3.79 2.47
C PHE A 164 -6.74 3.24 3.21
N LYS A 165 -5.51 3.50 2.72
CA LYS A 165 -4.29 3.15 3.44
C LYS A 165 -4.22 3.81 4.83
N PHE A 166 -4.84 4.99 4.97
CA PHE A 166 -4.98 5.69 6.26
C PHE A 166 -5.79 4.87 7.30
N SER A 167 -6.61 3.91 6.86
CA SER A 167 -7.33 3.01 7.77
C SER A 167 -6.39 2.22 8.68
N ARG A 168 -5.14 1.95 8.27
CA ARG A 168 -4.16 1.26 9.11
C ARG A 168 -3.75 2.13 10.31
N HIS A 169 -3.70 3.45 10.11
CA HIS A 169 -3.35 4.46 11.11
C HIS A 169 -4.55 4.90 11.95
N SER A 170 -5.78 4.67 11.48
CA SER A 170 -6.99 5.01 12.22
C SER A 170 -7.63 3.78 12.86
N GLN A 171 -7.54 3.68 14.19
CA GLN A 171 -8.28 2.67 14.95
C GLN A 171 -9.79 2.75 14.70
N GLY A 172 -10.34 3.96 14.55
CA GLY A 172 -11.76 4.17 14.27
C GLY A 172 -12.22 3.55 12.95
N LEU A 173 -11.45 3.72 11.86
CA LEU A 173 -11.78 3.10 10.56
C LEU A 173 -11.70 1.58 10.63
N ARG A 174 -10.75 1.03 11.39
CA ARG A 174 -10.64 -0.43 11.60
C ARG A 174 -11.87 -0.95 12.34
N ILE A 175 -12.27 -0.31 13.43
CA ILE A 175 -13.44 -0.68 14.22
C ILE A 175 -14.70 -0.59 13.36
N LEU A 176 -14.87 0.51 12.62
CA LEU A 176 -15.99 0.66 11.68
C LEU A 176 -16.05 -0.50 10.68
N GLY A 177 -14.91 -0.90 10.10
CA GLY A 177 -14.85 -2.05 9.20
C GLY A 177 -15.24 -3.36 9.87
N TYR A 178 -14.83 -3.60 11.12
CA TYR A 178 -15.25 -4.78 11.90
C TYR A 178 -16.75 -4.77 12.20
N THR A 179 -17.32 -3.63 12.60
CA THR A 179 -18.75 -3.49 12.87
C THR A 179 -19.58 -3.67 11.59
N LEU A 180 -19.16 -3.05 10.48
CA LEU A 180 -19.81 -3.22 9.17
C LEU A 180 -19.78 -4.69 8.72
N LYS A 181 -18.66 -5.39 8.93
CA LYS A 181 -18.58 -6.83 8.65
C LYS A 181 -19.53 -7.63 9.53
N SER A 182 -19.65 -7.28 10.80
CA SER A 182 -20.54 -7.96 11.75
C SER A 182 -22.01 -7.77 11.42
N CYS A 183 -22.38 -6.61 10.85
CA CYS A 183 -23.76 -6.28 10.49
C CYS A 183 -24.02 -6.37 8.98
N ALA A 184 -23.15 -7.04 8.21
CA ALA A 184 -23.22 -7.03 6.75
C ALA A 184 -24.51 -7.66 6.20
N SER A 185 -25.05 -8.69 6.87
CA SER A 185 -26.34 -9.31 6.51
C SER A 185 -27.50 -8.32 6.65
N GLU A 186 -27.57 -7.62 7.77
CA GLU A 186 -28.61 -6.62 8.06
C GLU A 186 -28.52 -5.43 7.10
N LEU A 187 -27.31 -4.93 6.87
CA LEU A 187 -27.05 -3.83 5.94
C LEU A 187 -27.47 -4.22 4.51
N GLY A 188 -27.17 -5.47 4.12
CA GLY A 188 -27.56 -6.00 2.80
C GLY A 188 -29.07 -6.03 2.60
N PHE A 189 -29.83 -6.47 3.62
CA PHE A 189 -31.29 -6.46 3.56
C PHE A 189 -31.86 -5.03 3.45
N LEU A 190 -31.29 -4.08 4.20
CA LEU A 190 -31.70 -2.68 4.16
C LEU A 190 -31.44 -2.04 2.79
N VAL A 191 -30.27 -2.29 2.19
CA VAL A 191 -29.96 -1.80 0.83
C VAL A 191 -30.88 -2.45 -0.20
N PHE A 192 -31.17 -3.74 -0.05
CA PHE A 192 -32.08 -4.47 -0.94
C PHE A 192 -33.51 -3.92 -0.90
N SER A 193 -34.08 -3.71 0.29
CA SER A 193 -35.44 -3.17 0.42
C SER A 193 -35.53 -1.73 -0.10
N LEU A 194 -34.50 -0.92 0.14
CA LEU A 194 -34.41 0.45 -0.37
C LEU A 194 -34.29 0.49 -1.90
N ALA A 195 -33.52 -0.41 -2.50
CA ALA A 195 -33.44 -0.55 -3.96
C ALA A 195 -34.79 -0.95 -4.58
N MET A 196 -35.49 -1.91 -3.97
CA MET A 196 -36.84 -2.31 -4.42
C MET A 196 -37.83 -1.15 -4.35
N ALA A 197 -37.81 -0.38 -3.25
CA ALA A 197 -38.66 0.81 -3.13
C ALA A 197 -38.36 1.84 -4.22
N ILE A 198 -37.09 2.13 -4.50
CA ILE A 198 -36.70 3.05 -5.58
C ILE A 198 -37.24 2.57 -6.93
N ILE A 199 -37.11 1.27 -7.25
CA ILE A 199 -37.59 0.71 -8.52
C ILE A 199 -39.11 0.87 -8.66
N ILE A 200 -39.86 0.57 -7.60
CA ILE A 200 -41.33 0.64 -7.60
C ILE A 200 -41.81 2.08 -7.76
N PHE A 201 -41.18 3.06 -7.08
CA PHE A 201 -41.59 4.47 -7.17
C PHE A 201 -41.07 5.19 -8.43
N ALA A 202 -40.01 4.68 -9.05
CA ALA A 202 -39.48 5.21 -10.30
C ALA A 202 -40.22 4.70 -11.56
N THR A 203 -41.04 3.65 -11.42
CA THR A 203 -41.90 3.09 -12.47
C THR A 203 -43.29 3.70 -12.39
#